data_AF-W0FJW5-F1
#
_entry.id   AF-W0FJW5-F1
#
_cell.length_a   1.000
_cell.length_b   1.000
_cell.length_c   1.000
_cell.angle_alpha   90.00
_cell.angle_beta   90.00
_cell.angle_gamma   90.00
#
_symmetry.space_group_name_H-M   'P 1'
#
loop_
_entity.id
_entity.type
_entity.pdbx_description
1 polymer ?
#
loop_
_entity_poly.entity_id
_entity_poly.type
_entity_poly.pdbx_seq_one_letter_code
_entity_poly.pdbx_strand_id
1 'polypeptide(L)'
;MKTKKYIIILACCILAAAFILGITGVINLSTGIQVKNSDRLIGFLITRDSLDQAEDYHYPATRVEKPGAIEVDGEEEPYTEVEYVFEGIDGFPFMIADAKGENGVNTSTTISDGAVSDIQHYLSQTNDNVTEGSLIGTLYLARGKDDYLFFFNPIYQTADGDVYAVRAASGMAPSLGLCSSVSTHKTQDLSWTEGLKTFTRSMRVEVKMLLTDKPVKVSIYQYNADHELIHSDEYDPRSVPETISPRPLAEYIVIETETDGGDPIREIYGKKDESFTVKLAREDGICVAEGHEIIWPKW
;
A
#
# COMPACT_ATOMS: atom_id res chain seq x y z
N MET A 1 -2.20 58.32 11.06
CA MET A 1 -2.92 57.49 10.05
C MET A 1 -2.01 56.64 9.17
N LYS A 2 -0.79 57.07 8.82
CA LYS A 2 0.14 56.27 7.98
C LYS A 2 0.63 54.98 8.67
N THR A 3 1.01 55.05 9.94
CA THR A 3 1.56 53.91 10.71
C THR A 3 0.57 52.76 10.92
N LYS A 4 -0.74 53.05 11.06
CA LYS A 4 -1.79 52.02 11.20
C LYS A 4 -2.04 51.24 9.90
N LYS A 5 -1.83 51.87 8.73
CA LYS A 5 -1.98 51.20 7.42
C LYS A 5 -0.84 50.19 7.17
N TYR A 6 0.39 50.51 7.58
CA TYR A 6 1.53 49.59 7.44
C TYR A 6 1.41 48.36 8.34
N ILE A 7 0.87 48.51 9.56
CA ILE A 7 0.66 47.37 10.48
C ILE A 7 -0.42 46.41 9.94
N ILE A 8 -1.51 46.94 9.36
CA ILE A 8 -2.57 46.12 8.77
C ILE A 8 -2.08 45.38 7.51
N ILE A 9 -1.27 46.04 6.67
CA ILE A 9 -0.69 45.40 5.47
C ILE A 9 0.30 44.31 5.88
N LEU A 10 1.14 44.54 6.90
CA LEU A 10 2.09 43.53 7.39
C LEU A 10 1.37 42.31 8.00
N ALA A 11 0.29 42.53 8.75
CA ALA A 11 -0.54 41.45 9.31
C ALA A 11 -1.24 40.62 8.22
N CYS A 12 -1.75 41.26 7.17
CA CYS A 12 -2.34 40.55 6.02
C CYS A 12 -1.30 39.77 5.21
N CYS A 13 -0.06 40.26 5.08
CA CYS A 13 1.01 39.53 4.42
C CYS A 13 1.48 38.29 5.20
N ILE A 14 1.49 38.35 6.54
CA ILE A 14 1.83 37.21 7.39
C ILE A 14 0.70 36.14 7.35
N LEU A 15 -0.57 36.57 7.35
CA LEU A 15 -1.72 35.67 7.18
C LEU A 15 -1.80 35.05 5.77
N ALA A 16 -1.46 35.81 4.72
CA ALA A 16 -1.40 35.28 3.35
C ALA A 16 -0.22 34.31 3.16
N ALA A 17 0.94 34.56 3.80
CA ALA A 17 2.07 33.63 3.79
C ALA A 17 1.75 32.33 4.53
N ALA A 18 1.00 32.39 5.64
CA ALA A 18 0.52 31.19 6.34
C ALA A 18 -0.49 30.38 5.50
N PHE A 19 -1.31 31.04 4.68
CA PHE A 19 -2.26 30.37 3.78
C PHE A 19 -1.58 29.72 2.57
N ILE A 20 -0.51 30.32 2.03
CA ILE A 20 0.26 29.77 0.90
C ILE A 20 1.15 28.60 1.35
N LEU A 21 1.68 28.62 2.59
CA LEU A 21 2.43 27.49 3.16
C LEU A 21 1.54 26.31 3.57
N GLY A 22 0.23 26.51 3.73
CA GLY A 22 -0.74 25.44 3.96
C GLY A 22 -1.11 24.65 2.70
N ILE A 23 -0.87 25.20 1.50
CA ILE A 23 -1.25 24.58 0.22
C ILE A 23 -0.07 23.81 -0.42
N THR A 24 1.16 24.00 0.08
CA THR A 24 2.36 23.31 -0.42
C THR A 24 2.89 22.21 0.51
N GLY A 25 2.20 21.89 1.61
CA GLY A 25 2.58 20.75 2.47
C GLY A 25 3.92 20.90 3.21
N VAL A 26 4.44 22.12 3.38
CA VAL A 26 5.77 22.37 3.99
C VAL A 26 5.72 22.55 5.52
N ILE A 27 4.57 22.32 6.18
CA ILE A 27 4.51 22.32 7.65
C ILE A 27 4.70 20.89 8.15
N ASN A 28 5.96 20.46 8.27
CA ASN A 28 6.32 19.43 9.23
C ASN A 28 6.22 20.06 10.62
N LEU A 29 5.10 19.86 11.30
CA LEU A 29 5.02 20.13 12.73
C LEU A 29 5.90 19.08 13.41
N SER A 30 7.14 19.44 13.76
CA SER A 30 8.03 18.56 14.51
C SER A 30 7.47 18.39 15.93
N THR A 31 6.57 17.44 16.10
CA THR A 31 6.41 16.79 17.40
C THR A 31 7.78 16.21 17.76
N GLY A 32 8.28 16.56 18.94
CA GLY A 32 9.66 16.29 19.38
C GLY A 32 9.95 14.82 19.65
N ILE A 33 9.82 13.97 18.62
CA ILE A 33 10.26 12.58 18.63
C ILE A 33 11.70 12.58 18.12
N GLN A 34 12.64 12.35 19.02
CA GLN A 34 14.04 12.09 18.66
C GLN A 34 14.12 10.64 18.13
N VAL A 35 13.71 10.43 16.87
CA VAL A 35 14.13 9.21 16.15
C VAL A 35 15.65 9.22 16.17
N LYS A 36 16.27 8.17 16.72
CA LYS A 36 17.72 8.02 16.71
C LYS A 36 18.14 8.15 15.25
N ASN A 37 18.93 9.18 14.94
CA ASN A 37 19.18 9.73 13.58
C ASN A 37 19.81 8.75 12.56
N SER A 38 19.80 7.44 12.85
CA SER A 38 20.27 6.31 12.06
C SER A 38 19.17 5.36 11.58
N ASP A 39 17.98 5.37 12.19
CA ASP A 39 16.96 4.35 11.92
C ASP A 39 16.18 4.69 10.65
N ARG A 40 15.92 3.66 9.84
CA ARG A 40 15.45 3.81 8.47
C ARG A 40 13.96 3.72 8.39
N LEU A 41 13.31 4.69 7.76
CA LEU A 41 11.91 4.60 7.38
C LEU A 41 11.74 3.44 6.41
N ILE A 42 10.83 2.52 6.74
CA ILE A 42 10.56 1.33 5.93
C ILE A 42 9.08 1.15 5.59
N GLY A 43 8.16 1.91 6.19
CA GLY A 43 6.74 1.73 5.91
C GLY A 43 5.79 2.52 6.79
N PHE A 44 4.52 2.11 6.77
CA PHE A 44 3.46 2.54 7.69
C PHE A 44 2.79 1.33 8.33
N LEU A 45 2.48 1.44 9.62
CA LEU A 45 1.49 0.60 10.29
C LEU A 45 0.16 1.38 10.24
N ILE A 46 -0.77 0.88 9.44
CA ILE A 46 -2.04 1.55 9.18
C ILE A 46 -3.05 1.06 10.20
N THR A 47 -3.54 1.95 11.06
CA THR A 47 -4.52 1.60 12.11
C THR A 47 -5.79 2.42 11.95
N ARG A 48 -6.91 1.92 12.49
CA ARG A 48 -8.18 2.69 12.53
C ARG A 48 -8.27 3.62 13.74
N ASP A 49 -7.62 3.21 14.83
CA ASP A 49 -7.51 3.99 16.05
C ASP A 49 -6.10 4.57 16.22
N SER A 50 -6.01 5.67 16.97
CA SER A 50 -4.71 6.22 17.34
C SER A 50 -4.02 5.28 18.32
N LEU A 51 -2.73 5.01 18.11
CA LEU A 51 -1.95 4.23 19.06
C LEU A 51 -1.93 4.92 20.44
N ASP A 52 -2.13 4.15 21.51
CA ASP A 52 -2.08 4.64 22.89
C ASP A 52 -0.72 5.21 23.24
N GLN A 53 -0.62 6.24 24.10
CA GLN A 53 0.70 6.76 24.48
C GLN A 53 1.55 5.68 25.18
N ALA A 54 2.55 5.14 24.46
CA ALA A 54 3.59 4.31 25.03
C ALA A 54 4.62 5.20 25.77
N GLU A 55 5.29 4.64 26.79
CA GLU A 55 6.28 5.38 27.59
C GLU A 55 7.47 5.87 26.76
N ASP A 56 7.87 5.09 25.74
CA ASP A 56 8.98 5.37 24.84
C ASP A 56 8.54 5.77 23.42
N TYR A 57 7.22 5.88 23.19
CA TYR A 57 6.61 6.19 21.89
C TYR A 57 6.96 5.21 20.75
N HIS A 58 7.53 4.05 21.08
CA HIS A 58 7.88 3.00 20.12
C HIS A 58 6.99 1.79 20.33
N TYR A 59 6.48 1.25 19.23
CA TYR A 59 5.70 0.01 19.24
C TYR A 59 6.52 -1.04 18.51
N PRO A 60 7.29 -1.89 19.23
CA PRO A 60 8.15 -2.88 18.61
C PRO A 60 7.33 -3.93 17.88
N ALA A 61 7.85 -4.43 16.77
CA ALA A 61 7.34 -5.62 16.11
C ALA A 61 8.17 -6.83 16.51
N THR A 62 7.49 -7.95 16.77
CA THR A 62 8.11 -9.25 16.95
C THR A 62 8.43 -9.83 15.58
N ARG A 63 9.69 -10.16 15.31
CA ARG A 63 10.10 -10.88 14.11
C ARG A 63 9.74 -12.35 14.25
N VAL A 64 8.94 -12.87 13.32
CA VAL A 64 8.51 -14.26 13.26
C VAL A 64 9.08 -14.88 11.99
N GLU A 65 9.80 -15.99 12.14
CA GLU A 65 10.28 -16.79 11.02
C GLU A 65 9.34 -17.98 10.83
N LYS A 66 8.89 -18.18 9.59
CA LYS A 66 8.10 -19.34 9.20
C LYS A 66 8.82 -20.13 8.12
N PRO A 67 8.80 -21.46 8.17
CA PRO A 67 9.25 -22.27 7.04
C PRO A 67 8.26 -22.08 5.89
N GLY A 68 8.77 -21.70 4.73
CA GLY A 68 8.06 -21.69 3.45
C GLY A 68 8.76 -22.60 2.45
N ALA A 69 8.10 -22.86 1.32
CA ALA A 69 8.67 -23.53 0.16
C ALA A 69 8.23 -22.79 -1.12
N ILE A 70 9.17 -22.58 -2.05
CA ILE A 70 8.87 -22.07 -3.39
C ILE A 70 9.14 -23.20 -4.38
N GLU A 71 8.21 -23.45 -5.28
CA GLU A 71 8.44 -24.36 -6.39
C GLU A 71 9.30 -23.67 -7.46
N VAL A 72 10.51 -24.20 -7.68
CA VAL A 72 11.44 -23.76 -8.73
C VAL A 72 11.65 -24.93 -9.67
N ASP A 73 11.27 -24.80 -10.94
CA ASP A 73 11.39 -25.84 -11.96
C ASP A 73 10.76 -27.21 -11.59
N GLY A 74 9.72 -27.22 -10.75
CA GLY A 74 9.04 -28.44 -10.30
C GLY A 74 9.63 -29.08 -9.04
N GLU A 75 10.62 -28.44 -8.41
CA GLU A 75 11.20 -28.84 -7.13
C GLU A 75 10.86 -27.82 -6.04
N GLU A 76 10.43 -28.30 -4.86
CA GLU A 76 10.19 -27.43 -3.69
C GLU A 76 11.51 -27.05 -3.03
N GLU A 77 11.89 -25.77 -3.14
CA GLU A 77 13.04 -25.20 -2.46
C GLU A 77 12.58 -24.53 -1.14
N PRO A 78 13.09 -24.96 0.03
CA PRO A 78 12.71 -24.37 1.29
C PRO A 78 13.27 -22.95 1.41
N TYR A 79 12.47 -22.04 1.96
CA TYR A 79 12.90 -20.69 2.31
C TYR A 79 12.34 -20.28 3.67
N THR A 80 12.96 -19.29 4.30
CA THR A 80 12.45 -18.71 5.54
C THR A 80 11.64 -17.47 5.19
N GLU A 81 10.33 -17.54 5.42
CA GLU A 81 9.46 -16.38 5.39
C GLU A 81 9.65 -15.57 6.67
N VAL A 82 9.81 -14.25 6.54
CA VAL A 82 10.00 -13.35 7.67
C VAL A 82 8.80 -12.42 7.75
N GLU A 83 8.08 -12.53 8.85
CA GLU A 83 6.99 -11.63 9.22
C GLU A 83 7.39 -10.74 10.40
N TYR A 84 6.74 -9.58 10.49
CA TYR A 84 6.85 -8.67 11.63
C TYR A 84 5.46 -8.43 12.20
N VAL A 85 5.26 -8.82 13.45
CA VAL A 85 3.97 -8.77 14.13
C VAL A 85 3.97 -7.68 15.19
N PHE A 86 3.08 -6.71 15.06
CA PHE A 86 2.85 -5.67 16.07
C PHE A 86 1.82 -6.16 17.10
N GLU A 87 2.30 -6.81 18.16
CA GLU A 87 1.44 -7.46 19.15
C GLU A 87 0.47 -6.47 19.83
N GLY A 88 -0.80 -6.85 19.89
CA GLY A 88 -1.85 -6.06 20.56
C GLY A 88 -2.30 -4.82 19.78
N ILE A 89 -1.81 -4.60 18.56
CA ILE A 89 -2.23 -3.50 17.69
C ILE A 89 -3.07 -4.05 16.55
N ASP A 90 -4.31 -3.59 16.44
CA ASP A 90 -5.16 -3.84 15.28
C ASP A 90 -4.76 -2.90 14.14
N GLY A 91 -4.09 -3.44 13.13
CA GLY A 91 -3.61 -2.66 12.01
C GLY A 91 -2.88 -3.47 10.96
N PHE A 92 -2.68 -2.82 9.82
CA PHE A 92 -2.15 -3.40 8.60
C PHE A 92 -0.72 -2.90 8.39
N PRO A 93 0.32 -3.72 8.55
CA PRO A 93 1.69 -3.32 8.23
C PRO A 93 1.83 -3.19 6.72
N PHE A 94 2.37 -2.07 6.26
CA PHE A 94 2.70 -1.81 4.86
C PHE A 94 4.14 -1.30 4.79
N MET A 95 5.09 -2.22 4.57
CA MET A 95 6.52 -1.93 4.73
C MET A 95 7.42 -2.76 3.83
N ILE A 96 8.66 -2.32 3.66
CA ILE A 96 9.75 -3.08 3.05
C ILE A 96 10.88 -3.24 4.08
N ALA A 97 11.01 -4.42 4.66
CA ALA A 97 12.02 -4.68 5.68
C ALA A 97 13.22 -5.39 5.08
N ASP A 98 14.42 -5.01 5.50
CA ASP A 98 15.59 -5.84 5.21
C ASP A 98 15.63 -7.00 6.20
N ALA A 99 15.68 -8.22 5.68
CA ALA A 99 16.00 -9.43 6.42
C ALA A 99 17.47 -9.79 6.17
N LYS A 100 18.20 -10.09 7.24
CA LYS A 100 19.53 -10.70 7.14
C LYS A 100 19.33 -12.15 6.73
N GLY A 101 19.70 -12.51 5.50
CA GLY A 101 19.76 -13.92 5.08
C GLY A 101 20.90 -14.66 5.76
N GLU A 102 20.78 -15.99 5.88
CA GLU A 102 21.77 -16.86 6.55
C GLU A 102 23.19 -16.73 5.95
N ASN A 103 23.30 -16.36 4.68
CA ASN A 103 24.56 -16.19 3.96
C ASN A 103 25.13 -14.75 4.00
N GLY A 104 24.57 -13.86 4.82
CA GLY A 104 24.97 -12.45 4.89
C GLY A 104 24.48 -11.60 3.71
N VAL A 105 23.65 -12.17 2.82
CA VAL A 105 22.92 -11.42 1.78
C VAL A 105 21.68 -10.83 2.43
N ASN A 106 21.57 -9.50 2.41
CA ASN A 106 20.36 -8.82 2.86
C ASN A 106 19.30 -8.95 1.75
N THR A 107 18.14 -9.47 2.09
CA THR A 107 16.96 -9.51 1.21
C THR A 107 15.95 -8.49 1.72
N SER A 108 15.37 -7.69 0.84
CA SER A 108 14.26 -6.81 1.21
C SER A 108 12.94 -7.52 0.94
N THR A 109 12.07 -7.61 1.94
CA THR A 109 10.75 -8.25 1.82
C THR A 109 9.66 -7.22 1.99
N THR A 110 8.77 -7.14 1.01
CA THR A 110 7.54 -6.34 1.12
C THR A 110 6.55 -7.09 2.02
N ILE A 111 6.06 -6.43 3.05
CA ILE A 111 5.11 -6.96 4.01
C ILE A 111 3.84 -6.11 3.92
N SER A 112 2.75 -6.77 3.56
CA SER A 112 1.38 -6.27 3.51
C SER A 112 0.47 -7.42 3.89
N ASP A 113 -0.57 -7.16 4.67
CA ASP A 113 -1.56 -8.18 5.07
C ASP A 113 -2.74 -8.30 4.09
N GLY A 114 -2.56 -7.78 2.87
CA GLY A 114 -3.55 -7.81 1.80
C GLY A 114 -4.54 -6.64 1.82
N ALA A 115 -4.59 -5.82 2.88
CA ALA A 115 -5.45 -4.63 2.89
C ALA A 115 -4.99 -3.57 1.87
N VAL A 116 -3.69 -3.44 1.65
CA VAL A 116 -3.10 -2.51 0.68
C VAL A 116 -2.90 -3.22 -0.66
N SER A 117 -3.53 -2.68 -1.71
CA SER A 117 -3.47 -3.16 -3.09
C SER A 117 -2.53 -2.30 -3.96
N ASP A 118 -2.28 -2.72 -5.20
CA ASP A 118 -1.46 -2.01 -6.19
C ASP A 118 -0.09 -1.57 -5.67
N ILE A 119 0.58 -2.48 -4.96
CA ILE A 119 1.86 -2.17 -4.30
C ILE A 119 2.94 -1.99 -5.36
N GLN A 120 3.52 -0.80 -5.39
CA GLN A 120 4.68 -0.44 -6.19
C GLN A 120 5.84 -0.17 -5.26
N HIS A 121 6.95 -0.89 -5.44
CA HIS A 121 8.19 -0.58 -4.76
C HIS A 121 9.28 -0.31 -5.80
N TYR A 122 10.17 0.60 -5.46
CA TYR A 122 11.32 0.96 -6.27
C TYR A 122 12.50 1.10 -5.33
N LEU A 123 13.63 0.50 -5.70
CA LEU A 123 14.91 0.68 -5.05
C LEU A 123 15.94 0.88 -6.14
N SER A 124 16.68 1.98 -6.06
CA SER A 124 17.74 2.32 -7.00
C SER A 124 19.00 2.73 -6.27
N GLN A 125 20.12 2.21 -6.77
CA GLN A 125 21.44 2.64 -6.38
C GLN A 125 22.02 3.45 -7.55
N THR A 126 21.91 4.77 -7.45
CA THR A 126 22.38 5.69 -8.51
C THR A 126 23.91 5.68 -8.62
N ASN A 127 24.59 5.42 -7.51
CA ASN A 127 26.03 5.14 -7.42
C ASN A 127 26.34 4.44 -6.08
N ASP A 128 27.60 4.06 -5.86
CA ASP A 128 28.08 3.40 -4.62
C ASP A 128 27.65 4.08 -3.31
N ASN A 129 27.33 5.38 -3.37
CA ASN A 129 27.06 6.22 -2.21
C ASN A 129 25.59 6.66 -2.09
N VAL A 130 24.74 6.45 -3.11
CA VAL A 130 23.37 7.00 -3.13
C VAL A 130 22.37 5.88 -3.36
N THR A 131 21.46 5.71 -2.41
CA THR A 131 20.31 4.81 -2.52
C THR A 131 19.01 5.60 -2.45
N GLU A 132 18.13 5.42 -3.42
CA GLU A 132 16.79 6.01 -3.42
C GLU A 132 15.75 4.89 -3.45
N GLY A 133 14.70 5.02 -2.65
CA GLY A 133 13.62 4.07 -2.60
C GLY A 133 12.25 4.73 -2.54
N SER A 134 11.25 4.02 -3.05
CA SER A 134 9.86 4.33 -2.80
C SER A 134 9.03 3.07 -2.56
N LEU A 135 8.00 3.22 -1.74
CA LEU A 135 6.98 2.22 -1.47
C LEU A 135 5.61 2.91 -1.55
N ILE A 136 4.82 2.55 -2.54
CA ILE A 136 3.53 3.16 -2.85
C ILE A 136 2.47 2.08 -2.84
N GLY A 137 1.35 2.31 -2.16
CA GLY A 137 0.23 1.38 -2.13
C GLY A 137 -1.12 2.09 -2.15
N THR A 138 -2.18 1.34 -2.42
CA THR A 138 -3.54 1.84 -2.53
C THR A 138 -4.49 1.09 -1.60
N LEU A 139 -5.19 1.83 -0.72
CA LEU A 139 -6.36 1.37 0.01
C LEU A 139 -7.61 1.71 -0.81
N TYR A 140 -8.30 0.68 -1.31
CA TYR A 140 -9.63 0.87 -1.88
C TYR A 140 -10.68 0.79 -0.77
N LEU A 141 -11.60 1.73 -0.74
CA LEU A 141 -12.59 1.88 0.31
C LEU A 141 -13.98 1.87 -0.32
N ALA A 142 -14.86 0.98 0.16
CA ALA A 142 -16.23 0.90 -0.31
C ALA A 142 -16.98 2.20 0.02
N ARG A 143 -17.69 2.76 -0.97
CA ARG A 143 -18.61 3.89 -0.75
C ARG A 143 -19.74 3.52 0.21
N GLY A 144 -20.32 4.53 0.85
CA GLY A 144 -21.47 4.36 1.75
C GLY A 144 -21.13 3.96 3.19
N LYS A 145 -19.83 3.79 3.51
CA LYS A 145 -19.33 3.85 4.88
C LYS A 145 -18.79 5.24 5.17
N ASP A 146 -19.30 5.87 6.23
CA ASP A 146 -19.04 7.28 6.56
C ASP A 146 -17.98 7.44 7.67
N ASP A 147 -17.37 6.36 8.13
CA ASP A 147 -16.55 6.29 9.34
C ASP A 147 -15.08 5.93 9.09
N TYR A 148 -14.58 6.10 7.86
CA TYR A 148 -13.17 5.87 7.57
C TYR A 148 -12.28 6.91 8.26
N LEU A 149 -11.51 6.45 9.24
CA LEU A 149 -10.41 7.17 9.85
C LEU A 149 -9.21 6.23 9.90
N PHE A 150 -8.08 6.66 9.36
CA PHE A 150 -6.85 5.89 9.34
C PHE A 150 -5.69 6.69 9.92
N PHE A 151 -4.84 6.04 10.70
CA PHE A 151 -3.59 6.58 11.21
C PHE A 151 -2.43 5.87 10.52
N PHE A 152 -1.54 6.65 9.92
CA PHE A 152 -0.40 6.14 9.16
C PHE A 152 0.84 6.26 10.05
N ASN A 153 1.02 5.27 10.93
CA ASN A 153 2.08 5.27 11.94
C ASN A 153 3.41 4.87 11.28
N PRO A 154 4.41 5.76 11.16
CA PRO A 154 5.64 5.45 10.45
C PRO A 154 6.37 4.26 11.09
N ILE A 155 6.82 3.33 10.26
CA ILE A 155 7.62 2.18 10.68
C ILE A 155 9.09 2.45 10.38
N TYR A 156 9.94 2.21 11.37
CA TYR A 156 11.38 2.32 11.27
C TYR A 156 12.07 0.98 11.52
N GLN A 157 13.24 0.80 10.91
CA GLN A 157 14.14 -0.31 11.16
C GLN A 157 15.50 0.18 11.66
N THR A 158 15.98 -0.40 12.75
CA THR A 158 17.31 -0.12 13.31
C THR A 158 18.41 -0.76 12.44
N ALA A 159 19.67 -0.37 12.69
CA ALA A 159 20.82 -1.01 12.04
C ALA A 159 20.98 -2.51 12.41
N ASP A 160 20.50 -2.89 13.59
CA ASP A 160 20.56 -4.27 14.07
C ASP A 160 19.49 -5.16 13.44
N GLY A 161 18.40 -4.55 12.95
CA GLY A 161 17.30 -5.20 12.23
C GLY A 161 15.95 -5.10 12.94
N ASP A 162 15.93 -4.55 14.16
CA ASP A 162 14.69 -4.37 14.93
C ASP A 162 13.74 -3.42 14.22
N VAL A 163 12.46 -3.75 14.24
CA VAL A 163 11.40 -2.96 13.62
C VAL A 163 10.48 -2.40 14.69
N TYR A 164 10.10 -1.13 14.55
CA TYR A 164 9.13 -0.49 15.43
C TYR A 164 8.31 0.56 14.69
N ALA A 165 7.08 0.78 15.13
CA ALA A 165 6.23 1.86 14.67
C ALA A 165 6.33 3.05 15.61
N VAL A 166 6.04 4.24 15.09
CA VAL A 166 5.92 5.49 15.85
C VAL A 166 4.52 6.03 15.65
N ARG A 167 3.88 6.48 16.73
CA ARG A 167 2.52 7.03 16.68
C ARG A 167 2.42 8.20 15.69
N ALA A 168 1.41 8.15 14.82
CA ALA A 168 1.06 9.26 13.94
C ALA A 168 0.52 10.45 14.73
N ALA A 169 0.88 11.68 14.32
CA ALA A 169 0.42 12.90 14.98
C ALA A 169 -1.10 13.14 14.79
N SER A 170 -1.66 12.68 13.67
CA SER A 170 -3.08 12.85 13.32
C SER A 170 -3.57 11.70 12.46
N GLY A 171 -4.87 11.42 12.53
CA GLY A 171 -5.55 10.53 11.59
C GLY A 171 -5.95 11.27 10.31
N MET A 172 -6.26 10.51 9.28
CA MET A 172 -6.72 10.97 7.99
C MET A 172 -8.01 10.23 7.63
N ALA A 173 -9.03 10.99 7.24
CA ALA A 173 -10.26 10.47 6.67
C ALA A 173 -10.32 10.84 5.18
N PRO A 174 -10.73 9.93 4.28
CA PRO A 174 -11.06 10.32 2.91
C PRO A 174 -12.22 11.33 2.95
N SER A 175 -12.05 12.46 2.27
CA SER A 175 -13.12 13.45 2.15
C SER A 175 -14.27 12.84 1.35
N LEU A 176 -15.45 12.70 1.97
CA LEU A 176 -16.69 12.19 1.37
C LEU A 176 -17.27 13.11 0.26
N GLY A 177 -16.50 14.09 -0.22
CA GLY A 177 -16.85 14.98 -1.33
C GLY A 177 -16.48 14.42 -2.71
N LEU A 178 -16.42 15.31 -3.71
CA LEU A 178 -16.12 15.01 -5.13
C LEU A 178 -14.71 14.40 -5.39
N CYS A 179 -13.82 14.35 -4.39
CA CYS A 179 -12.53 13.68 -4.54
C CYS A 179 -12.70 12.19 -4.30
N SER A 180 -12.60 11.41 -5.38
CA SER A 180 -12.53 9.94 -5.33
C SER A 180 -11.22 9.41 -4.73
N SER A 181 -10.24 10.28 -4.44
CA SER A 181 -8.96 9.89 -3.86
C SER A 181 -8.33 10.95 -2.96
N VAL A 182 -7.55 10.49 -1.99
CA VAL A 182 -6.62 11.30 -1.18
C VAL A 182 -5.36 10.46 -0.95
N SER A 183 -4.19 11.07 -0.75
CA SER A 183 -2.99 10.33 -0.39
C SER A 183 -2.24 10.97 0.77
N THR A 184 -1.47 10.15 1.49
CA THR A 184 -0.50 10.58 2.49
C THR A 184 0.85 9.96 2.19
N HIS A 185 1.92 10.66 2.54
CA HIS A 185 3.25 10.14 2.38
C HIS A 185 4.19 10.62 3.48
N LYS A 186 5.29 9.89 3.66
CA LYS A 186 6.43 10.31 4.46
C LYS A 186 7.71 10.06 3.70
N THR A 187 8.60 11.05 3.74
CA THR A 187 9.96 10.94 3.19
C THR A 187 10.97 11.00 4.31
N GLN A 188 12.03 10.21 4.21
CA GLN A 188 13.21 10.33 5.04
C GLN A 188 14.46 10.35 4.16
N ASP A 189 15.31 11.35 4.39
CA ASP A 189 16.64 11.44 3.82
C ASP A 189 17.66 11.27 4.96
N LEU A 190 18.56 10.30 4.82
CA LEU A 190 19.66 10.04 5.73
C LEU A 190 20.98 10.31 4.99
N SER A 191 21.91 10.99 5.65
CA SER A 191 23.27 11.17 5.13
C SER A 191 24.29 10.88 6.22
N TRP A 192 25.31 10.10 5.88
CA TRP A 192 26.40 9.77 6.79
C TRP A 192 27.74 9.72 6.06
N THR A 193 28.84 9.80 6.79
CA THR A 193 30.19 9.80 6.22
C THR A 193 30.98 8.62 6.78
N GLU A 194 31.54 7.82 5.88
CA GLU A 194 32.50 6.76 6.24
C GLU A 194 33.83 7.05 5.53
N GLY A 195 34.86 7.34 6.33
CA GLY A 195 36.16 7.77 5.80
C GLY A 195 36.05 9.08 5.01
N LEU A 196 36.36 9.02 3.71
CA LEU A 196 36.32 10.17 2.78
C LEU A 196 35.08 10.18 1.88
N LYS A 197 34.14 9.24 2.07
CA LYS A 197 32.93 9.13 1.26
C LYS A 197 31.71 9.54 2.07
N THR A 198 30.84 10.34 1.45
CA THR A 198 29.51 10.65 1.99
C THR A 198 28.48 9.79 1.29
N PHE A 199 27.66 9.13 2.09
CA PHE A 199 26.57 8.27 1.67
C PHE A 199 25.24 8.97 1.93
N THR A 200 24.27 8.76 1.05
CA THR A 200 22.91 9.25 1.18
C THR A 200 21.92 8.13 0.90
N ARG A 201 20.87 8.08 1.70
CA ARG A 201 19.73 7.19 1.49
C ARG A 201 18.44 7.98 1.61
N SER A 202 17.59 7.86 0.60
CA SER A 202 16.27 8.48 0.56
C SER A 202 15.19 7.40 0.46
N MET A 203 14.13 7.52 1.25
CA MET A 203 12.96 6.64 1.18
C MET A 203 11.69 7.47 1.20
N ARG A 204 10.77 7.19 0.27
CA ARG A 204 9.40 7.74 0.25
C ARG A 204 8.38 6.62 0.40
N VAL A 205 7.59 6.67 1.46
CA VAL A 205 6.43 5.77 1.65
C VAL A 205 5.16 6.56 1.39
N GLU A 206 4.27 6.06 0.54
CA GLU A 206 3.00 6.70 0.16
C GLU A 206 1.85 5.71 0.17
N VAL A 207 0.71 6.12 0.75
CA VAL A 207 -0.54 5.38 0.66
C VAL A 207 -1.61 6.28 0.07
N LYS A 208 -2.26 5.78 -0.98
CA LYS A 208 -3.41 6.38 -1.63
C LYS A 208 -4.67 5.73 -1.09
N MET A 209 -5.69 6.51 -0.76
CA MET A 209 -7.01 6.02 -0.41
C MET A 209 -7.98 6.39 -1.52
N LEU A 210 -8.67 5.40 -2.10
CA LEU A 210 -9.59 5.58 -3.21
C LEU A 210 -10.97 5.06 -2.82
N LEU A 211 -12.01 5.88 -3.00
CA LEU A 211 -13.39 5.43 -2.86
C LEU A 211 -13.82 4.67 -4.12
N THR A 212 -14.31 3.46 -3.95
CA THR A 212 -14.80 2.57 -5.01
C THR A 212 -16.21 2.09 -4.71
N ASP A 213 -16.98 1.84 -5.77
CA ASP A 213 -18.27 1.17 -5.65
C ASP A 213 -18.04 -0.30 -5.27
N LYS A 214 -18.95 -0.86 -4.49
CA LYS A 214 -18.80 -2.21 -3.97
C LYS A 214 -19.22 -3.21 -5.05
N PRO A 215 -18.39 -4.21 -5.38
CA PRO A 215 -18.78 -5.26 -6.30
C PRO A 215 -19.87 -6.13 -5.67
N VAL A 216 -20.92 -6.42 -6.44
CA VAL A 216 -22.10 -7.18 -6.01
C VAL A 216 -22.32 -8.46 -6.81
N LYS A 217 -21.77 -8.53 -8.03
CA LYS A 217 -21.82 -9.73 -8.87
C LYS A 217 -20.66 -9.72 -9.85
N VAL A 218 -20.11 -10.90 -10.11
CA VAL A 218 -19.11 -11.12 -11.16
C VAL A 218 -19.67 -12.11 -12.17
N SER A 219 -19.72 -11.72 -13.44
CA SER A 219 -20.13 -12.58 -14.54
C SER A 219 -18.94 -12.87 -15.45
N ILE A 220 -18.75 -14.13 -15.80
CA ILE A 220 -17.65 -14.60 -16.64
C ILE A 220 -18.22 -15.16 -17.92
N TYR A 221 -17.98 -14.47 -19.02
CA TYR A 221 -18.44 -14.86 -20.36
C TYR A 221 -17.28 -15.41 -21.16
N GLN A 222 -17.46 -16.51 -21.87
CA GLN A 222 -16.46 -17.11 -22.74
C GLN A 222 -16.94 -17.05 -24.18
N TYR A 223 -16.09 -16.58 -25.07
CA TYR A 223 -16.41 -16.38 -26.48
C TYR A 223 -15.48 -17.20 -27.38
N ASN A 224 -16.00 -17.69 -28.49
CA ASN A 224 -15.19 -18.34 -29.51
C ASN A 224 -14.51 -17.33 -30.46
N ALA A 225 -13.75 -17.84 -31.43
CA ALA A 225 -13.05 -17.02 -32.43
C ALA A 225 -13.99 -16.24 -33.36
N ASP A 226 -15.25 -16.66 -33.49
CA ASP A 226 -16.29 -15.99 -34.27
C ASP A 226 -17.06 -14.93 -33.44
N HIS A 227 -16.59 -14.63 -32.22
CA HIS A 227 -17.21 -13.70 -31.27
C HIS A 227 -18.59 -14.13 -30.76
N GLU A 228 -18.89 -15.43 -30.83
CA GLU A 228 -20.13 -15.99 -30.30
C GLU A 228 -19.92 -16.42 -28.84
N LEU A 229 -20.90 -16.10 -27.99
CA LEU A 229 -20.91 -16.54 -26.60
C LEU A 229 -21.10 -18.06 -26.56
N ILE A 230 -20.15 -18.78 -25.99
CA ILE A 230 -20.19 -20.24 -25.87
C ILE A 230 -20.45 -20.72 -24.43
N HIS A 231 -20.21 -19.88 -23.44
CA HIS A 231 -20.46 -20.19 -22.03
C HIS A 231 -20.54 -18.93 -21.18
N SER A 232 -21.31 -18.97 -20.10
CA SER A 232 -21.38 -17.89 -19.10
C SER A 232 -21.69 -18.44 -17.72
N ASP A 233 -21.02 -17.92 -16.70
CA ASP A 233 -21.31 -18.17 -15.29
C ASP A 233 -21.47 -16.85 -14.54
N GLU A 234 -22.26 -16.85 -13.46
CA GLU A 234 -22.41 -15.73 -12.54
C GLU A 234 -22.01 -16.16 -11.12
N TYR A 235 -21.33 -15.27 -10.41
CA TYR A 235 -20.80 -15.51 -9.07
C TYR A 235 -21.12 -14.34 -8.14
N ASP A 236 -21.35 -14.65 -6.87
CA ASP A 236 -21.06 -13.68 -5.81
C ASP A 236 -19.55 -13.39 -5.85
N PRO A 237 -19.09 -12.14 -5.66
CA PRO A 237 -17.67 -11.82 -5.71
C PRO A 237 -16.81 -12.73 -4.83
N ARG A 238 -17.28 -13.12 -3.63
CA ARG A 238 -16.54 -14.02 -2.71
C ARG A 238 -16.53 -15.49 -3.13
N SER A 239 -17.27 -15.84 -4.18
CA SER A 239 -17.45 -17.21 -4.65
C SER A 239 -16.85 -17.42 -6.04
N VAL A 240 -16.09 -16.45 -6.57
CA VAL A 240 -15.35 -16.61 -7.81
C VAL A 240 -14.28 -17.68 -7.60
N PRO A 241 -14.18 -18.72 -8.45
CA PRO A 241 -13.18 -19.77 -8.29
C PRO A 241 -11.74 -19.22 -8.33
N GLU A 242 -10.84 -19.74 -7.50
CA GLU A 242 -9.41 -19.37 -7.52
C GLU A 242 -8.77 -19.62 -8.90
N THR A 243 -9.20 -20.70 -9.58
CA THR A 243 -8.73 -21.04 -10.93
C THR A 243 -9.92 -21.25 -11.86
N ILE A 244 -9.84 -20.66 -13.05
CA ILE A 244 -10.79 -20.89 -14.15
C ILE A 244 -10.07 -21.55 -15.31
N SER A 245 -10.67 -22.61 -15.83
CA SER A 245 -10.26 -23.24 -17.07
C SER A 245 -11.28 -22.94 -18.17
N PRO A 246 -10.99 -21.99 -19.09
CA PRO A 246 -11.87 -21.74 -20.22
C PRO A 246 -12.12 -23.01 -21.03
N ARG A 247 -13.30 -23.10 -21.66
CA ARG A 247 -13.66 -24.26 -22.49
C ARG A 247 -12.71 -24.37 -23.70
N PRO A 248 -12.48 -25.56 -24.27
CA PRO A 248 -11.54 -25.77 -25.39
C PRO A 248 -11.70 -24.85 -26.61
N LEU A 249 -12.92 -24.32 -26.85
CA LEU A 249 -13.22 -23.42 -27.97
C LEU A 249 -13.21 -21.94 -27.59
N ALA A 250 -12.91 -21.60 -26.33
CA ALA A 250 -12.83 -20.21 -25.89
C ALA A 250 -11.57 -19.54 -26.47
N GLU A 251 -11.77 -18.42 -27.16
CA GLU A 251 -10.71 -17.55 -27.67
C GLU A 251 -10.37 -16.45 -26.67
N TYR A 252 -11.39 -15.91 -26.00
CA TYR A 252 -11.25 -14.91 -24.96
C TYR A 252 -12.38 -15.04 -23.94
N ILE A 253 -12.14 -14.48 -22.76
CA ILE A 253 -13.16 -14.31 -21.73
C ILE A 253 -13.41 -12.83 -21.47
N VAL A 254 -14.63 -12.50 -21.08
CA VAL A 254 -15.01 -11.17 -20.59
C VAL A 254 -15.43 -11.34 -19.14
N ILE A 255 -14.75 -10.60 -18.25
CA ILE A 255 -15.15 -10.49 -16.85
C ILE A 255 -15.96 -9.21 -16.72
N GLU A 256 -17.19 -9.33 -16.27
CA GLU A 256 -18.08 -8.22 -15.98
C GLU A 256 -18.31 -8.16 -14.47
N THR A 257 -17.96 -7.03 -13.85
CA THR A 257 -18.21 -6.79 -12.44
C THR A 257 -19.31 -5.75 -12.29
N GLU A 258 -20.47 -6.17 -11.80
CA GLU A 258 -21.54 -5.27 -11.40
C GLU A 258 -21.24 -4.69 -10.01
N THR A 259 -21.55 -3.40 -9.83
CA THR A 259 -21.34 -2.69 -8.57
C THR A 259 -22.65 -2.12 -8.03
N ASP A 260 -22.68 -1.73 -6.76
CA ASP A 260 -23.86 -1.17 -6.10
C ASP A 260 -24.15 0.30 -6.44
N GLY A 261 -23.25 0.99 -7.15
CA GLY A 261 -23.34 2.43 -7.37
C GLY A 261 -22.99 2.93 -8.78
N GLY A 262 -22.46 2.08 -9.66
CA GLY A 262 -21.92 2.49 -10.96
C GLY A 262 -22.24 1.53 -12.11
N ASP A 263 -21.83 1.92 -13.31
CA ASP A 263 -21.89 1.05 -14.49
C ASP A 263 -21.00 -0.19 -14.28
N PRO A 264 -21.39 -1.34 -14.85
CA PRO A 264 -20.57 -2.54 -14.76
C PRO A 264 -19.21 -2.33 -15.42
N ILE A 265 -18.16 -2.77 -14.73
CA ILE A 265 -16.79 -2.77 -15.25
C ILE A 265 -16.60 -4.03 -16.09
N ARG A 266 -16.04 -3.89 -17.30
CA ARG A 266 -15.80 -5.03 -18.20
C ARG A 266 -14.34 -5.07 -18.62
N GLU A 267 -13.72 -6.22 -18.46
CA GLU A 267 -12.34 -6.49 -18.83
C GLU A 267 -12.28 -7.74 -19.71
N ILE A 268 -11.38 -7.73 -20.70
CA ILE A 268 -11.23 -8.79 -21.69
C ILE A 268 -9.87 -9.44 -21.50
N TYR A 269 -9.85 -10.76 -21.42
CA TYR A 269 -8.65 -11.56 -21.26
C TYR A 269 -8.54 -12.58 -22.39
N GLY A 270 -7.40 -12.63 -23.05
CA GLY A 270 -7.07 -13.58 -24.10
C GLY A 270 -6.08 -14.63 -23.63
N LYS A 271 -5.67 -15.50 -24.55
CA LYS A 271 -4.80 -16.67 -24.27
C LYS A 271 -3.39 -16.36 -23.73
N LYS A 272 -3.00 -15.09 -23.67
CA LYS A 272 -1.73 -14.64 -23.09
C LYS A 272 -1.89 -14.17 -21.64
N ASP A 273 -3.12 -13.98 -21.20
CA ASP A 273 -3.43 -13.55 -19.84
C ASP A 273 -3.60 -14.79 -18.97
N GLU A 274 -2.81 -14.86 -17.91
CA GLU A 274 -2.73 -16.02 -17.01
C GLU A 274 -3.51 -15.80 -15.71
N SER A 275 -4.02 -14.58 -15.50
CA SER A 275 -4.82 -14.23 -14.32
C SER A 275 -5.69 -13.00 -14.56
N PHE A 276 -6.68 -12.83 -13.70
CA PHE A 276 -7.45 -11.60 -13.55
C PHE A 276 -7.66 -11.29 -12.07
N THR A 277 -8.18 -10.11 -11.77
CA THR A 277 -8.39 -9.65 -10.38
C THR A 277 -9.85 -9.34 -10.13
N VAL A 278 -10.37 -9.80 -8.99
CA VAL A 278 -11.69 -9.40 -8.49
C VAL A 278 -11.49 -8.60 -7.21
N LYS A 279 -12.18 -7.46 -7.10
CA LYS A 279 -12.18 -6.69 -5.84
C LYS A 279 -13.21 -7.30 -4.89
N LEU A 280 -12.86 -7.46 -3.61
CA LEU A 280 -13.77 -7.90 -2.56
C LEU A 280 -13.86 -6.87 -1.44
N ALA A 281 -15.07 -6.37 -1.18
CA ALA A 281 -15.33 -5.52 -0.03
C ALA A 281 -15.41 -6.36 1.24
N ARG A 282 -14.42 -6.23 2.13
CA ARG A 282 -14.43 -6.77 3.50
C ARG A 282 -15.52 -6.12 4.35
N GLU A 283 -15.87 -6.75 5.47
CA GLU A 283 -16.87 -6.21 6.40
C GLU A 283 -16.49 -4.84 6.95
N ASP A 284 -15.19 -4.59 7.09
CA ASP A 284 -14.62 -3.35 7.60
C ASP A 284 -14.64 -2.21 6.57
N GLY A 285 -15.01 -2.48 5.30
CA GLY A 285 -15.14 -1.52 4.21
C GLY A 285 -13.92 -1.43 3.29
N ILE A 286 -12.82 -2.11 3.60
CA ILE A 286 -11.66 -2.17 2.70
C ILE A 286 -11.98 -3.13 1.55
N CYS A 287 -11.72 -2.68 0.32
CA CYS A 287 -11.81 -3.50 -0.87
C CYS A 287 -10.43 -4.08 -1.21
N VAL A 288 -10.26 -5.39 -1.09
CA VAL A 288 -9.01 -6.09 -1.42
C VAL A 288 -9.06 -6.62 -2.85
N ALA A 289 -7.93 -6.60 -3.53
CA ALA A 289 -7.77 -7.19 -4.86
C ALA A 289 -7.35 -8.65 -4.73
N GLU A 290 -8.20 -9.59 -5.13
CA GLU A 290 -7.91 -11.03 -5.15
C GLU A 290 -7.60 -11.48 -6.58
N GLY A 291 -6.47 -12.18 -6.75
CA GLY A 291 -6.06 -12.73 -8.03
C GLY A 291 -6.68 -14.10 -8.28
N HIS A 292 -7.13 -14.33 -9.50
CA HIS A 292 -7.69 -15.58 -9.97
C HIS A 292 -6.92 -16.06 -11.20
N GLU A 293 -6.50 -17.31 -11.21
CA GLU A 293 -5.70 -17.90 -12.28
C GLU A 293 -6.58 -18.30 -13.48
N ILE A 294 -6.05 -18.11 -14.69
CA ILE A 294 -6.66 -18.56 -15.94
C ILE A 294 -5.75 -19.65 -16.55
N ILE A 295 -6.23 -20.89 -16.53
CA ILE A 295 -5.54 -22.00 -17.18
C ILE A 295 -6.18 -22.27 -18.54
N TRP A 296 -5.56 -21.74 -19.60
CA TRP A 296 -6.01 -21.98 -20.96
C TRP A 296 -5.78 -23.43 -21.39
N PRO A 297 -6.74 -24.06 -22.10
CA PRO A 297 -6.56 -25.39 -22.66
C PRO A 297 -5.36 -25.44 -23.61
N LYS A 298 -4.50 -26.46 -23.44
CA LYS A 298 -3.45 -26.78 -24.41
C LYS A 298 -4.09 -27.37 -25.67
N TRP A 299 -3.65 -26.92 -26.83
CA TRP A 299 -4.10 -27.44 -28.13
C TRP A 299 -3.39 -28.74 -28.51
#